data_AF-A0A7C5BPF6-F1
#
_entry.id   AF-A0A7C5BPF6-F1
#
_cell.length_a   1.000
_cell.length_b   1.000
_cell.length_c   1.000
_cell.angle_alpha   90.00
_cell.angle_beta   90.00
_cell.angle_gamma   90.00
#
_symmetry.space_group_name_H-M   'P 1'
#
loop_
_entity.id
_entity.type
_entity.pdbx_description
1 polymer ?
#
loop_
_entity_poly.entity_id
_entity_poly.type
_entity_poly.pdbx_seq_one_letter_code
_entity_poly.pdbx_strand_id
1 'polypeptide(L)'
;MNEGSSILMYAIRGPVVLKYVAQLLLVQAILFLLPLSVALLYTEYEFALRFVAISCLLATMALPFIRLPVPAHIQANEALTVTVIAFVLGATAMVYPFMGAEISFLDAVFESVSSITTTGLSTIAELEDKPRSFLFARAWMQWYGGLG
;
A
#
# COMPACT_ATOMS: atom_id res chain seq x y z
N MET A 1 -37.13 -11.15 -4.27
CA MET A 1 -35.94 -10.26 -4.27
C MET A 1 -34.73 -11.13 -4.02
N ASN A 2 -33.74 -11.15 -4.92
CA ASN A 2 -32.56 -12.02 -4.77
C ASN A 2 -31.71 -11.58 -3.57
N GLU A 3 -31.18 -12.54 -2.81
CA GLU A 3 -30.28 -12.28 -1.67
C GLU A 3 -29.11 -11.37 -2.03
N GLY A 4 -28.62 -11.46 -3.27
CA GLY A 4 -27.54 -10.62 -3.81
C GLY A 4 -27.87 -9.13 -3.97
N SER A 5 -29.14 -8.74 -3.94
CA SER A 5 -29.55 -7.31 -3.94
C SER A 5 -29.60 -6.72 -2.54
N SER A 6 -29.64 -7.57 -1.50
CA SER A 6 -29.75 -7.14 -0.10
C SER A 6 -28.43 -6.67 0.52
N ILE A 7 -27.30 -7.11 -0.04
CA ILE A 7 -25.95 -6.84 0.45
C ILE A 7 -25.51 -5.37 0.30
N LEU A 8 -26.20 -4.60 -0.55
CA LEU A 8 -25.98 -3.16 -0.72
C LEU A 8 -27.00 -2.30 0.06
N MET A 9 -27.92 -2.91 0.83
CA MET A 9 -28.99 -2.19 1.51
C MET A 9 -28.58 -1.52 2.84
N TYR A 10 -27.41 -1.84 3.38
CA TYR A 10 -26.96 -1.29 4.66
C TYR A 10 -26.00 -0.11 4.47
N ALA A 11 -26.15 0.91 5.30
CA ALA A 11 -25.23 2.05 5.31
C ALA A 11 -23.86 1.62 5.85
N ILE A 12 -22.79 2.00 5.13
CA ILE A 12 -21.40 1.79 5.55
C ILE A 12 -21.16 2.50 6.87
N ARG A 13 -20.67 1.78 7.90
CA ARG A 13 -20.32 2.38 9.18
C ARG A 13 -18.91 2.97 9.10
N GLY A 14 -18.81 4.30 9.00
CA GLY A 14 -17.53 5.02 8.93
C GLY A 14 -16.50 4.60 9.98
N PRO A 15 -16.84 4.46 11.28
CA PRO A 15 -15.88 4.02 12.31
C PRO A 15 -15.30 2.62 12.07
N VAL A 16 -16.07 1.72 11.48
CA VAL A 16 -15.61 0.36 11.13
C VAL A 16 -14.57 0.44 10.03
N VAL A 17 -14.87 1.16 8.94
CA VAL A 17 -13.94 1.36 7.82
C VAL A 17 -12.66 2.05 8.30
N LEU A 18 -12.78 3.13 9.08
CA LEU A 18 -11.63 3.87 9.62
C LEU A 18 -10.72 3.00 10.49
N LYS A 19 -11.31 2.11 11.32
CA LYS A 19 -10.54 1.16 12.13
C LYS A 19 -9.70 0.22 11.27
N TYR A 20 -10.30 -0.38 10.23
CA TYR A 20 -9.58 -1.29 9.33
C TYR A 20 -8.57 -0.57 8.45
N VAL A 21 -8.90 0.62 7.95
CA VAL A 21 -7.95 1.46 7.21
C VAL A 21 -6.73 1.80 8.08
N ALA A 22 -6.93 2.13 9.36
CA ALA A 22 -5.82 2.36 10.28
C ALA A 22 -4.93 1.13 10.48
N GLN A 23 -5.52 -0.06 10.56
CA GLN A 23 -4.78 -1.31 10.62
C GLN A 23 -3.99 -1.55 9.33
N LEU A 24 -4.60 -1.29 8.16
CA LEU A 24 -3.92 -1.39 6.86
C LEU A 24 -2.74 -0.44 6.74
N LEU A 25 -2.89 0.81 7.19
CA LEU A 25 -1.80 1.80 7.22
C LEU A 25 -0.60 1.29 8.04
N LEU A 26 -0.86 0.68 9.20
CA LEU A 26 0.20 0.09 10.04
C LEU A 26 0.83 -1.14 9.40
N VAL A 27 0.03 -2.01 8.78
CA VAL A 27 0.54 -3.17 8.05
C VAL A 27 1.45 -2.71 6.91
N GLN A 28 1.05 -1.70 6.13
CA GLN A 28 1.90 -1.14 5.08
C GLN A 28 3.19 -0.53 5.63
N ALA A 29 3.13 0.24 6.72
CA ALA A 29 4.32 0.78 7.38
C ALA A 29 5.31 -0.33 7.80
N ILE A 30 4.79 -1.47 8.26
CA ILE A 30 5.61 -2.64 8.61
C ILE A 30 6.17 -3.33 7.35
N LEU A 31 5.35 -3.51 6.30
CA LEU A 31 5.79 -4.10 5.04
C LEU A 31 6.93 -3.31 4.38
N PHE A 32 6.97 -1.99 4.57
CA PHE A 32 8.03 -1.13 4.04
C PHE A 32 9.35 -1.21 4.82
N LEU A 33 9.38 -1.85 5.99
CA LEU A 33 10.63 -2.11 6.72
C LEU A 33 11.55 -3.08 5.97
N LEU A 34 11.00 -3.95 5.11
CA LEU A 34 11.79 -4.87 4.30
C LEU A 34 12.50 -4.15 3.12
N PRO A 35 11.81 -3.37 2.28
CA PRO A 35 12.48 -2.49 1.33
C PRO A 35 13.48 -1.52 1.97
N LEU A 36 13.17 -0.99 3.17
CA LEU A 36 14.09 -0.18 3.95
C LEU A 36 15.38 -0.95 4.31
N SER A 37 15.25 -2.18 4.79
CA SER A 37 16.43 -2.97 5.16
C SER A 37 17.31 -3.26 3.93
N VAL A 38 16.70 -3.53 2.78
CA VAL A 38 17.40 -3.69 1.49
C VAL A 38 18.14 -2.40 1.10
N ALA A 39 17.52 -1.24 1.27
CA ALA A 39 18.17 0.06 1.02
C ALA A 39 19.38 0.29 1.91
N LEU A 40 19.29 -0.08 3.19
CA LEU A 40 20.42 0.03 4.11
C LEU A 40 21.54 -0.97 3.74
N LEU A 41 21.19 -2.20 3.36
CA LEU A 41 22.16 -3.23 2.95
C LEU A 41 22.96 -2.83 1.70
N TYR A 42 22.31 -2.15 0.75
CA TYR A 42 22.97 -1.66 -0.48
C TYR A 42 23.46 -0.22 -0.38
N THR A 43 23.46 0.38 0.83
CA THR A 43 23.93 1.75 1.08
C THR A 43 23.19 2.83 0.27
N GLU A 44 21.94 2.56 -0.11
CA GLU A 44 21.04 3.46 -0.84
C GLU A 44 20.31 4.40 0.14
N TYR A 45 21.07 5.27 0.82
CA TYR A 45 20.56 6.06 1.95
C TYR A 45 19.41 7.01 1.60
N GLU A 46 19.40 7.59 0.39
CA GLU A 46 18.28 8.44 -0.03
C GLU A 46 16.98 7.62 -0.14
N PHE A 47 17.06 6.40 -0.68
CA PHE A 47 15.94 5.47 -0.75
C PHE A 47 15.47 5.03 0.64
N ALA A 48 16.43 4.73 1.53
CA ALA A 48 16.14 4.39 2.92
C ALA A 48 15.37 5.53 3.63
N LEU A 49 15.80 6.78 3.46
CA LEU A 49 15.10 7.94 4.04
C LEU A 49 13.67 8.07 3.52
N ARG A 50 13.43 7.81 2.22
CA ARG A 50 12.08 7.82 1.65
C ARG A 50 11.19 6.75 2.27
N PHE A 51 11.71 5.53 2.48
CA PHE A 51 10.98 4.46 3.15
C PHE A 51 10.70 4.76 4.63
N VAL A 52 11.64 5.36 5.35
CA VAL A 52 11.41 5.82 6.73
C VAL A 52 10.32 6.89 6.76
N ALA A 53 10.41 7.89 5.88
CA ALA A 53 9.45 8.99 5.83
C ALA A 53 8.02 8.50 5.58
N ILE A 54 7.82 7.63 4.57
CA ILE A 54 6.48 7.08 4.29
C ILE A 54 6.00 6.17 5.43
N SER A 55 6.87 5.34 6.01
CA SER A 55 6.48 4.44 7.11
C SER A 55 6.02 5.23 8.35
N CYS A 56 6.76 6.30 8.69
CA CYS A 56 6.37 7.22 9.77
C CYS A 56 5.07 7.96 9.46
N LEU A 57 4.87 8.42 8.23
CA LEU A 57 3.63 9.07 7.81
C LEU A 57 2.43 8.13 7.96
N LEU A 58 2.51 6.90 7.44
CA LEU A 58 1.43 5.93 7.54
C LEU A 58 1.14 5.55 9.00
N ALA A 59 2.18 5.33 9.80
CA ALA A 59 2.03 5.01 11.22
C ALA A 59 1.36 6.16 11.99
N THR A 60 1.77 7.40 11.76
CA THR A 60 1.17 8.58 12.40
C THR A 60 -0.27 8.81 11.98
N MET A 61 -0.60 8.64 10.69
CA MET A 61 -1.97 8.71 10.17
C MET A 61 -2.90 7.65 10.78
N ALA A 62 -2.38 6.49 11.18
CA ALA A 62 -3.15 5.44 11.81
C ALA A 62 -3.50 5.70 13.29
N LEU A 63 -2.70 6.50 14.00
CA LEU A 63 -2.80 6.70 15.46
C LEU A 63 -4.19 7.15 15.95
N PRO A 64 -4.88 8.11 15.32
CA PRO A 64 -6.19 8.58 15.80
C PRO A 64 -7.26 7.49 15.78
N PHE A 65 -7.13 6.52 14.87
CA PHE A 65 -8.16 5.54 14.56
C PHE A 65 -7.86 4.15 15.13
N ILE A 66 -6.64 3.90 15.61
CA ILE A 66 -6.24 2.61 16.17
C ILE A 66 -7.03 2.23 17.44
N ARG A 67 -7.55 3.23 18.16
CA ARG A 67 -8.34 3.05 19.40
C ARG A 67 -9.83 2.84 19.15
N LEU A 68 -10.30 2.94 17.90
CA LEU A 68 -11.70 2.66 17.58
C LEU A 68 -12.06 1.21 17.96
N PRO A 69 -13.30 0.97 18.41
CA PRO A 69 -13.72 -0.36 18.84
C PRO A 69 -13.68 -1.34 17.67
N VAL A 70 -13.27 -2.58 17.96
CA VAL A 70 -13.30 -3.65 16.96
C VAL A 70 -14.77 -4.06 16.76
N PRO A 71 -15.31 -3.99 15.53
CA PRO A 71 -16.69 -4.40 15.27
C PRO A 71 -16.83 -5.93 15.42
N ALA A 72 -17.96 -6.36 15.95
CA ALA A 72 -18.26 -7.79 16.10
C ALA A 72 -18.48 -8.51 14.76
N HIS A 73 -18.91 -7.77 13.73
CA HIS A 73 -19.19 -8.29 12.38
C HIS A 73 -18.96 -7.19 11.36
N ILE A 74 -18.26 -7.52 10.27
CA ILE A 74 -18.06 -6.63 9.11
C ILE A 74 -19.14 -6.91 8.07
N GLN A 75 -19.72 -5.86 7.50
CA GLN A 75 -20.67 -5.98 6.39
C GLN A 75 -19.92 -6.18 5.06
N ALA A 76 -20.55 -6.81 4.07
CA ALA A 76 -19.89 -7.09 2.78
C ALA A 76 -19.47 -5.82 2.02
N ASN A 77 -20.30 -4.77 2.07
CA ASN A 77 -20.00 -3.45 1.48
C ASN A 77 -18.85 -2.73 2.21
N GLU A 78 -18.73 -2.87 3.53
CA GLU A 78 -17.61 -2.35 4.32
C GLU A 78 -16.30 -3.07 3.95
N ALA A 79 -16.35 -4.41 3.84
CA ALA A 79 -15.21 -5.20 3.40
C ALA A 79 -14.76 -4.79 1.99
N LEU A 80 -15.69 -4.67 1.04
CA LEU A 80 -15.39 -4.21 -0.32
C LEU A 80 -14.76 -2.81 -0.33
N THR A 81 -15.29 -1.89 0.50
CA THR A 81 -14.77 -0.53 0.61
C THR A 81 -13.34 -0.53 1.15
N VAL A 82 -13.08 -1.31 2.21
CA VAL A 82 -11.75 -1.46 2.80
C VAL A 82 -10.77 -2.07 1.78
N THR A 83 -11.19 -3.06 1.00
CA THR A 83 -10.36 -3.66 -0.07
C THR A 83 -9.96 -2.63 -1.12
N VAL A 84 -10.90 -1.84 -1.64
CA VAL A 84 -10.59 -0.79 -2.62
C VAL A 84 -9.62 0.23 -2.04
N ILE A 85 -9.85 0.67 -0.79
CA ILE A 85 -8.95 1.59 -0.11
C ILE A 85 -7.56 0.98 0.09
N ALA A 86 -7.44 -0.32 0.36
CA ALA A 86 -6.16 -1.00 0.52
C ALA A 86 -5.29 -0.91 -0.74
N PHE A 87 -5.87 -1.17 -1.92
CA PHE A 87 -5.17 -1.06 -3.20
C PHE A 87 -4.77 0.38 -3.51
N VAL A 88 -5.67 1.34 -3.30
CA VAL A 88 -5.39 2.76 -3.53
C VAL A 88 -4.29 3.27 -2.60
N LEU A 89 -4.33 2.93 -1.30
CA LEU A 89 -3.30 3.30 -0.35
C LEU A 89 -1.96 2.64 -0.69
N GLY A 90 -1.95 1.35 -1.05
CA GLY A 90 -0.73 0.64 -1.43
C GLY A 90 -0.08 1.25 -2.66
N ALA A 91 -0.87 1.62 -3.68
CA ALA A 91 -0.37 2.30 -4.87
C ALA A 91 0.12 3.72 -4.55
N THR A 92 -0.63 4.52 -3.79
CA THR A 92 -0.27 5.92 -3.55
C THR A 92 0.91 6.07 -2.59
N ALA A 93 1.05 5.19 -1.60
CA ALA A 93 2.14 5.26 -0.62
C ALA A 93 3.52 5.05 -1.26
N MET A 94 3.59 4.25 -2.32
CA MET A 94 4.86 3.86 -2.95
C MET A 94 5.33 4.81 -4.07
N VAL A 95 4.49 5.77 -4.48
CA VAL A 95 4.89 6.80 -5.47
C VAL A 95 6.11 7.58 -5.01
N TYR A 96 6.11 8.08 -3.77
CA TYR A 96 7.22 8.90 -3.26
C TYR A 96 8.56 8.13 -3.14
N PRO A 97 8.59 6.90 -2.58
CA PRO A 97 9.76 6.02 -2.66
C PRO A 97 10.21 5.75 -4.09
N PHE A 98 9.28 5.41 -5.00
CA PHE A 98 9.62 5.07 -6.39
C PHE A 98 10.20 6.22 -7.19
N MET A 99 9.78 7.47 -6.92
CA MET A 99 10.44 8.65 -7.50
C MET A 99 11.92 8.76 -7.14
N GLY A 100 12.39 8.06 -6.09
CA GLY A 100 13.82 7.96 -5.76
C GLY A 100 14.63 7.21 -6.83
N ALA A 101 14.00 6.44 -7.71
CA ALA A 101 14.66 5.77 -8.83
C ALA A 101 14.89 6.69 -10.05
N GLU A 102 14.80 8.02 -9.84
CA GLU A 102 14.93 9.04 -10.88
C GLU A 102 13.96 8.83 -12.04
N ILE A 103 12.72 8.48 -11.70
CA ILE A 103 11.62 8.31 -12.67
C ILE A 103 10.58 9.41 -12.50
N SER A 104 9.80 9.66 -13.56
CA SER A 104 8.75 10.67 -13.51
C SER A 104 7.67 10.29 -12.49
N PHE A 105 6.90 11.28 -12.02
CA PHE A 105 5.76 11.03 -11.14
C PHE A 105 4.76 10.04 -11.76
N LEU A 106 4.49 10.17 -13.07
CA LEU A 106 3.55 9.29 -13.77
C LEU A 106 4.09 7.86 -13.89
N ASP A 107 5.40 7.70 -14.13
CA ASP A 107 6.03 6.38 -14.11
C ASP A 107 5.96 5.78 -12.70
N ALA A 108 6.26 6.54 -11.66
CA ALA A 108 6.16 6.06 -10.28
C ALA A 108 4.74 5.60 -9.92
N VAL A 109 3.71 6.34 -10.35
CA VAL A 109 2.31 5.93 -10.21
C VAL A 109 2.04 4.63 -10.97
N PHE A 110 2.46 4.54 -12.24
CA PHE A 110 2.25 3.35 -13.06
C PHE A 110 2.93 2.12 -12.45
N GLU A 111 4.21 2.25 -12.10
CA GLU A 111 5.01 1.18 -11.50
C GLU A 111 4.40 0.71 -10.17
N SER A 112 3.91 1.65 -9.36
CA SER A 112 3.31 1.33 -8.07
C SER A 112 1.97 0.62 -8.22
N VAL A 113 1.10 1.07 -9.13
CA VAL A 113 -0.18 0.42 -9.44
C VAL A 113 0.10 -0.97 -9.99
N SER A 114 0.91 -1.08 -11.02
CA SER A 114 1.27 -2.34 -11.67
C SER A 114 1.86 -3.37 -10.68
N SER A 115 2.67 -2.91 -9.72
CA SER A 115 3.27 -3.79 -8.71
C SER A 115 2.24 -4.26 -7.68
N ILE A 116 1.41 -3.38 -7.11
CA ILE A 116 0.44 -3.78 -6.08
C ILE A 116 -0.71 -4.64 -6.65
N THR A 117 -1.09 -4.41 -7.91
CA THR A 117 -2.11 -5.22 -8.60
C THR A 117 -1.55 -6.46 -9.26
N THR A 118 -0.29 -6.81 -8.97
CA THR A 118 0.43 -7.97 -9.54
C THR A 118 0.39 -8.03 -11.06
N THR A 119 0.29 -6.87 -11.72
CA THR A 119 0.23 -6.76 -13.18
C THR A 119 1.62 -6.96 -13.79
N GLY A 120 2.66 -6.50 -13.10
CA GLY A 120 4.06 -6.78 -13.46
C GLY A 120 4.55 -6.09 -14.74
N LEU A 121 3.80 -5.12 -15.26
CA LEU A 121 4.22 -4.27 -16.38
C LEU A 121 5.11 -3.12 -15.89
N SER A 122 5.92 -2.58 -16.80
CA SER A 122 6.90 -1.52 -16.56
C SER A 122 6.83 -0.48 -17.68
N THR A 123 6.87 0.81 -17.37
CA THR A 123 7.10 1.88 -18.37
C THR A 123 8.59 2.18 -18.54
N ILE A 124 9.41 1.74 -17.59
CA ILE A 124 10.87 1.88 -17.62
C ILE A 124 11.47 0.82 -18.56
N ALA A 125 12.27 1.25 -19.54
CA ALA A 125 12.90 0.37 -20.53
C ALA A 125 14.09 -0.42 -19.94
N GLU A 126 15.07 0.27 -19.36
CA GLU A 126 16.27 -0.33 -18.76
C GLU A 126 16.08 -0.47 -17.25
N LEU A 127 15.33 -1.50 -16.87
CA LEU A 127 14.97 -1.70 -15.48
C LEU A 127 16.16 -2.18 -14.63
N GLU A 128 17.05 -2.97 -15.23
CA GLU A 128 18.18 -3.63 -14.55
C GLU A 128 19.19 -2.63 -13.96
N ASP A 129 19.24 -1.42 -14.49
CA ASP A 129 20.13 -0.35 -14.03
C ASP A 129 19.55 0.49 -12.87
N LYS A 130 18.32 0.20 -12.43
CA LYS A 130 17.68 0.91 -11.32
C LYS A 130 18.20 0.45 -9.95
N PRO A 131 18.07 1.29 -8.90
CA PRO A 131 18.49 0.94 -7.54
C PRO A 131 17.93 -0.40 -7.08
N ARG A 132 18.73 -1.18 -6.34
CA ARG A 132 18.35 -2.53 -5.91
C ARG A 132 17.14 -2.51 -4.99
N SER A 133 16.98 -1.45 -4.20
CA SER A 133 15.80 -1.29 -3.33
C SER A 133 14.53 -1.00 -4.11
N PHE A 134 14.63 -0.31 -5.25
CA PHE A 134 13.50 -0.11 -6.16
C PHE A 134 13.04 -1.45 -6.76
N LEU A 135 13.99 -2.23 -7.29
CA LEU A 135 13.71 -3.55 -7.86
C LEU A 135 13.11 -4.50 -6.82
N PHE A 136 13.70 -4.54 -5.62
CA PHE A 136 13.18 -5.33 -4.52
C PHE A 136 11.78 -4.89 -4.11
N ALA A 137 11.56 -3.58 -3.94
CA ALA A 137 10.25 -3.06 -3.54
C ALA A 137 9.17 -3.40 -4.57
N ARG A 138 9.46 -3.32 -5.87
CA ARG A 138 8.54 -3.77 -6.92
C ARG A 138 8.15 -5.24 -6.78
N ALA A 139 9.14 -6.13 -6.66
CA ALA A 139 8.89 -7.56 -6.49
C ALA A 139 8.15 -7.87 -5.17
N TRP A 140 8.50 -7.16 -4.10
CA TRP A 140 7.86 -7.27 -2.80
C TRP A 140 6.38 -6.88 -2.84
N MET A 141 6.05 -5.78 -3.52
CA MET A 141 4.68 -5.35 -3.76
C MET A 141 3.87 -6.37 -4.55
N GLN A 142 4.46 -7.01 -5.55
CA GLN A 142 3.79 -8.09 -6.28
C GLN A 142 3.54 -9.31 -5.38
N TRP A 143 4.49 -9.64 -4.51
CA TRP A 143 4.33 -10.76 -3.57
C TRP A 143 3.17 -10.53 -2.61
N TYR A 144 3.14 -9.40 -1.89
CA TYR A 144 2.07 -9.17 -0.92
C TYR A 144 0.75 -8.71 -1.55
N GLY A 145 0.79 -8.07 -2.73
CA GLY A 145 -0.40 -7.73 -3.50
C GLY A 145 -1.16 -8.96 -4.00
N GLY A 146 -0.45 -10.08 -4.23
CA GLY A 146 -1.01 -11.35 -4.66
C GLY A 146 -1.50 -12.27 -3.53
N LEU A 147 -1.40 -11.85 -2.26
CA LEU A 147 -1.92 -12.60 -1.10
C LEU A 147 -3.44 -12.44 -0.91
N GLY A 148 -4.07 -11.52 -1.66
CA GLY A 148 -5.49 -11.17 -1.59
C GLY A 148 -6.43 -12.20 -2.19
#